data_AF-A0AAU1HP41-F1
#
_entry.id   AF-A0AAU1HP41-F1
#
_cell.length_a   1.000
_cell.length_b   1.000
_cell.length_c   1.000
_cell.angle_alpha   90.00
_cell.angle_beta   90.00
_cell.angle_gamma   90.00
#
_symmetry.space_group_name_H-M   'P 1'
#
loop_
_entity.id
_entity.type
_entity.pdbx_description
1 polymer ?
#
loop_
_entity_poly.entity_id
_entity_poly.type
_entity_poly.pdbx_seq_one_letter_code
_entity_poly.pdbx_strand_id
1 'polypeptide(L)'
;MPWEYTYIGQPWKTQRIVRQVQNELWNNSPANWGVGNDDLGTMSAWYVWSAMGFYPQTPGTADLALGSPLFTNVTITLGNGKKMVVNAPKAATDAPYVQSATLNGSTWNNAYLPPSFVSDGGTLNLDLGTSANTGWATAPSSAPPSYGGNGGPKPPGPQPLPTGPVRSGIAGKCLDVDQGSSADGTRIQTWSCNNSAAQQFALTPDGNLRGLGKCADISGGTENHASVVLWSCHGGPNQKWTYNASTKALVNPQSGRCLDIPESSDRDGTQLQIFDCNSTAAQQWSLPS
;
A
#
# COMPACT_ATOMS: atom_id res chain seq x y z
N MET A 1 -14.48 20.21 -6.31
CA MET A 1 -14.03 18.84 -6.64
C MET A 1 -14.37 18.53 -8.10
N PRO A 2 -13.45 18.80 -9.06
CA PRO A 2 -13.72 18.64 -10.49
C PRO A 2 -14.08 17.21 -10.90
N TRP A 3 -13.50 16.22 -10.21
CA TRP A 3 -13.65 14.80 -10.50
C TRP A 3 -15.08 14.28 -10.35
N GLU A 4 -15.93 14.90 -9.53
CA GLU A 4 -17.29 14.43 -9.29
C GLU A 4 -18.19 14.45 -10.53
N TYR A 5 -17.85 15.25 -11.56
CA TYR A 5 -18.58 15.22 -12.81
C TYR A 5 -18.52 13.86 -13.52
N THR A 6 -17.50 13.02 -13.27
CA THR A 6 -17.46 11.65 -13.82
C THR A 6 -18.52 10.75 -13.22
N TYR A 7 -18.92 10.97 -11.97
CA TYR A 7 -19.92 10.16 -11.25
C TYR A 7 -21.35 10.48 -11.70
N ILE A 8 -21.58 11.67 -12.24
CA ILE A 8 -22.90 12.12 -12.72
C ILE A 8 -23.01 12.10 -14.26
N GLY A 9 -22.17 11.32 -14.94
CA GLY A 9 -22.23 11.12 -16.39
C GLY A 9 -21.83 12.35 -17.22
N GLN A 10 -21.02 13.25 -16.65
CA GLN A 10 -20.58 14.49 -17.30
C GLN A 10 -19.04 14.64 -17.36
N PRO A 11 -18.28 13.60 -17.76
CA PRO A 11 -16.81 13.61 -17.67
C PRO A 11 -16.13 14.76 -18.43
N TRP A 12 -16.75 15.29 -19.49
CA TRP A 12 -16.23 16.47 -20.20
C TRP A 12 -16.13 17.73 -19.32
N LYS A 13 -16.96 17.83 -18.27
CA LYS A 13 -16.83 18.91 -17.28
C LYS A 13 -15.63 18.70 -16.37
N THR A 14 -15.33 17.46 -15.95
CA THR A 14 -14.07 17.14 -15.24
C THR A 14 -12.88 17.56 -16.08
N GLN A 15 -12.83 17.12 -17.33
CA GLN A 15 -11.74 17.41 -18.28
C GLN A 15 -11.49 18.92 -18.42
N ARG A 16 -12.56 19.70 -18.62
CA ARG A 16 -12.48 21.17 -18.74
C ARG A 16 -11.95 21.82 -17.46
N ILE A 17 -12.53 21.51 -16.30
CA ILE A 17 -12.19 22.18 -15.04
C ILE A 17 -10.79 21.77 -14.56
N VAL A 18 -10.42 20.49 -14.68
CA VAL A 18 -9.05 20.04 -14.34
C VAL A 18 -8.03 20.77 -15.21
N ARG A 19 -8.26 20.90 -16.52
CA ARG A 19 -7.35 21.64 -17.40
C ARG A 19 -7.28 23.12 -17.05
N GLN A 20 -8.42 23.74 -16.73
CA GLN A 20 -8.46 25.12 -16.28
C GLN A 20 -7.58 25.32 -15.03
N VAL A 21 -7.73 24.46 -14.01
CA VAL A 21 -6.92 24.50 -12.79
C VAL A 21 -5.43 24.32 -13.09
N GLN A 22 -5.06 23.37 -13.97
CA GLN A 22 -3.68 23.15 -14.40
C GLN A 22 -3.07 24.38 -15.08
N ASN A 23 -3.85 25.07 -15.92
CA ASN A 23 -3.37 26.23 -16.68
C ASN A 23 -3.31 27.52 -15.85
N GLU A 24 -4.21 27.68 -14.88
CA GLU A 24 -4.37 28.95 -14.15
C GLU A 24 -3.63 28.97 -12.81
N LEU A 25 -3.54 27.85 -12.10
CA LEU A 25 -2.99 27.84 -10.73
C LEU A 25 -1.52 27.45 -10.65
N TRP A 26 -1.03 26.70 -11.64
CA TRP A 26 0.33 26.15 -11.65
C TRP A 26 1.23 26.89 -12.63
N ASN A 27 2.45 27.21 -12.18
CA ASN A 27 3.50 27.76 -13.01
C ASN A 27 4.88 27.33 -12.49
N ASN A 28 5.93 27.59 -13.28
CA ASN A 28 7.32 27.24 -12.96
C ASN A 28 8.13 28.43 -12.40
N SER A 29 7.48 29.51 -11.99
CA SER A 29 8.13 30.67 -11.36
C SER A 29 8.30 30.42 -9.86
N PRO A 30 9.32 30.97 -9.17
CA PRO A 30 9.43 30.87 -7.71
C PRO A 30 8.38 31.70 -6.93
N ALA A 31 7.60 32.54 -7.63
CA ALA A 31 6.59 33.41 -7.05
C ALA A 31 5.24 33.30 -7.79
N ASN A 32 4.17 33.78 -7.16
CA ASN A 32 2.79 33.82 -7.69
C ASN A 32 2.18 32.43 -7.96
N TRP A 33 2.34 31.50 -7.01
CA TRP A 33 1.68 30.20 -7.07
C TRP A 33 0.22 30.35 -6.68
N GLY A 34 -0.71 30.01 -7.58
CA GLY A 34 -2.15 30.15 -7.37
C GLY A 34 -2.75 29.06 -6.47
N VAL A 35 -1.95 28.09 -6.03
CA VAL A 35 -2.40 26.89 -5.30
C VAL A 35 -2.40 27.03 -3.77
N GLY A 36 -1.73 28.05 -3.24
CA GLY A 36 -1.53 28.18 -1.78
C GLY A 36 -0.41 27.27 -1.26
N ASN A 37 -0.57 26.76 -0.03
CA ASN A 37 0.38 25.82 0.57
C ASN A 37 0.39 24.48 -0.18
N ASP A 38 1.57 23.88 -0.33
CA ASP A 38 1.70 22.57 -0.99
C ASP A 38 1.20 21.39 -0.11
N ASP A 39 1.02 21.63 1.19
CA ASP A 39 0.53 20.65 2.18
C ASP A 39 1.30 19.33 2.12
N LEU A 40 2.62 19.44 2.27
CA LEU A 40 3.58 18.32 2.30
C LEU A 40 3.51 17.42 1.05
N GLY A 41 3.34 18.03 -0.14
CA GLY A 41 3.27 17.32 -1.41
C GLY A 41 1.84 17.00 -1.88
N THR A 42 0.81 17.35 -1.12
CA THR A 42 -0.58 17.08 -1.50
C THR A 42 -0.97 17.80 -2.80
N MET A 43 -0.68 19.09 -2.90
CA MET A 43 -1.01 19.87 -4.10
C MET A 43 -0.14 19.44 -5.29
N SER A 44 1.17 19.26 -5.06
CA SER A 44 2.08 18.74 -6.08
C SER A 44 1.65 17.38 -6.62
N ALA A 45 1.25 16.45 -5.75
CA ALA A 45 0.73 15.15 -6.17
C ALA A 45 -0.56 15.29 -7.00
N TRP A 46 -1.46 16.21 -6.63
CA TRP A 46 -2.66 16.48 -7.42
C TRP A 46 -2.31 16.92 -8.85
N TYR A 47 -1.31 17.79 -9.02
CA TYR A 47 -0.84 18.19 -10.34
C TYR A 47 -0.29 17.00 -11.12
N VAL A 48 0.60 16.20 -10.51
CA VAL A 48 1.21 15.03 -11.17
C VAL A 48 0.14 14.03 -11.63
N TRP A 49 -0.78 13.63 -10.75
CA TRP A 49 -1.88 12.72 -11.10
C TRP A 49 -2.73 13.28 -12.24
N SER A 50 -3.21 14.52 -12.10
CA SER A 50 -4.06 15.14 -13.13
C SER A 50 -3.33 15.33 -14.46
N ALA A 51 -2.03 15.60 -14.46
CA ALA A 51 -1.21 15.73 -15.67
C ALA A 51 -1.01 14.40 -16.39
N MET A 52 -0.99 13.28 -15.65
CA MET A 52 -1.01 11.93 -16.21
C MET A 52 -2.38 11.54 -16.79
N GLY A 53 -3.43 12.30 -16.45
CA GLY A 53 -4.77 12.15 -17.01
C GLY A 53 -5.72 11.31 -16.17
N PHE A 54 -5.41 11.01 -14.90
CA PHE A 54 -6.30 10.26 -14.00
C PHE A 54 -6.02 10.60 -12.53
N TYR A 55 -6.94 10.28 -11.62
CA TYR A 55 -6.80 10.64 -10.20
C TYR A 55 -7.40 9.59 -9.26
N PRO A 56 -6.73 9.26 -8.13
CA PRO A 56 -7.26 8.36 -7.11
C PRO A 56 -8.33 9.07 -6.26
N GLN A 57 -9.52 9.24 -6.82
CA GLN A 57 -10.61 10.03 -6.21
C GLN A 57 -11.18 9.42 -4.94
N THR A 58 -11.16 8.09 -4.83
CA THR A 58 -11.66 7.34 -3.67
C THR A 58 -10.51 6.61 -2.98
N PRO A 59 -9.80 7.25 -2.03
CA PRO A 59 -8.76 6.57 -1.28
C PRO A 59 -9.27 5.27 -0.62
N GLY A 60 -8.51 4.19 -0.78
CA GLY A 60 -8.90 2.84 -0.32
C GLY A 60 -9.43 1.94 -1.43
N THR A 61 -9.71 2.47 -2.62
CA THR A 61 -9.89 1.67 -3.84
C THR A 61 -8.71 1.87 -4.79
N ALA A 62 -8.58 0.97 -5.78
CA ALA A 62 -7.51 1.01 -6.78
C ALA A 62 -8.00 1.47 -8.16
N ASP A 63 -9.30 1.79 -8.31
CA ASP A 63 -9.78 2.48 -9.49
C ASP A 63 -9.30 3.93 -9.52
N LEU A 64 -9.10 4.45 -10.73
CA LEU A 64 -8.65 5.82 -10.95
C LEU A 64 -9.72 6.54 -11.78
N ALA A 65 -10.24 7.66 -11.29
CA ALA A 65 -11.13 8.50 -12.08
C ALA A 65 -10.37 9.02 -13.31
N LEU A 66 -10.94 8.88 -14.50
CA LEU A 66 -10.28 9.20 -15.75
C LEU A 66 -10.57 10.65 -16.16
N GLY A 67 -9.50 11.41 -16.38
CA GLY A 67 -9.51 12.79 -16.86
C GLY A 67 -8.93 12.89 -18.27
N SER A 68 -7.99 13.81 -18.46
CA SER A 68 -7.30 14.01 -19.74
C SER A 68 -5.84 14.41 -19.50
N PRO A 69 -4.88 13.72 -20.14
CA PRO A 69 -3.46 13.95 -19.90
C PRO A 69 -2.98 15.28 -20.49
N LEU A 70 -1.91 15.83 -19.89
CA LEU A 70 -1.15 16.96 -20.43
C LEU A 70 -0.11 16.51 -21.45
N PHE A 71 0.45 15.32 -21.27
CA PHE A 71 1.54 14.80 -22.08
C PHE A 71 1.04 13.85 -23.17
N THR A 72 1.76 13.81 -24.29
CA THR A 72 1.45 12.92 -25.40
C THR A 72 1.75 11.45 -25.10
N ASN A 73 2.68 11.20 -24.17
CA ASN A 73 2.95 9.90 -23.61
C ASN A 73 3.30 10.01 -22.12
N VAL A 74 2.80 9.07 -21.32
CA VAL A 74 3.19 8.87 -19.92
C VAL A 74 3.49 7.39 -19.73
N THR A 75 4.63 7.07 -19.12
CA THR A 75 4.99 5.70 -18.76
C THR A 75 5.40 5.64 -17.29
N ILE A 76 4.70 4.83 -16.50
CA ILE A 76 5.00 4.57 -15.08
C ILE A 76 5.49 3.14 -14.97
N THR A 77 6.67 2.95 -14.36
CA THR A 77 7.16 1.61 -14.02
C THR A 77 6.75 1.27 -12.59
N LEU A 78 6.00 0.20 -12.43
CA LEU A 78 5.47 -0.28 -11.15
C LEU A 78 6.56 -1.02 -10.36
N GLY A 79 6.37 -1.17 -9.05
CA GLY A 79 7.32 -1.89 -8.19
C GLY A 79 7.53 -3.37 -8.57
N ASN A 80 6.60 -3.96 -9.32
CA ASN A 80 6.71 -5.31 -9.89
C ASN A 80 7.36 -5.34 -11.29
N GLY A 81 7.88 -4.22 -11.79
CA GLY A 81 8.51 -4.08 -13.11
C GLY A 81 7.54 -3.96 -14.29
N LYS A 82 6.23 -4.13 -14.08
CA LYS A 82 5.21 -3.89 -15.12
C LYS A 82 5.05 -2.40 -15.37
N LYS A 83 4.38 -2.02 -16.47
CA LYS A 83 4.25 -0.62 -16.90
C LYS A 83 2.80 -0.21 -17.09
N MET A 84 2.45 0.96 -16.56
CA MET A 84 1.25 1.71 -16.96
C MET A 84 1.66 2.69 -18.05
N VAL A 85 1.03 2.61 -19.22
CA VAL A 85 1.32 3.48 -20.37
C VAL A 85 0.04 4.23 -20.74
N VAL A 86 0.13 5.55 -20.87
CA VAL A 86 -0.91 6.42 -21.42
C VAL A 86 -0.38 7.05 -22.70
N ASN A 87 -1.05 6.79 -23.82
CA ASN A 87 -0.75 7.38 -25.12
C ASN A 87 -1.88 8.34 -25.49
N ALA A 88 -1.55 9.61 -25.73
CA ALA A 88 -2.50 10.63 -26.14
C ALA A 88 -1.82 11.59 -27.13
N PRO A 89 -1.56 11.17 -28.38
CA PRO A 89 -0.73 11.94 -29.32
C PRO A 89 -1.26 13.35 -29.63
N LYS A 90 -2.55 13.61 -29.36
CA LYS A 90 -3.20 14.91 -29.51
C LYS A 90 -3.31 15.70 -28.20
N ALA A 91 -2.62 15.29 -27.13
CA ALA A 91 -2.59 16.03 -25.88
C ALA A 91 -2.00 17.42 -26.10
N ALA A 92 -2.79 18.44 -25.78
CA ALA A 92 -2.41 19.84 -25.87
C ALA A 92 -3.15 20.62 -24.78
N THR A 93 -2.65 21.81 -24.44
CA THR A 93 -3.21 22.69 -23.39
C THR A 93 -4.66 23.09 -23.65
N ASP A 94 -5.05 23.17 -24.94
CA ASP A 94 -6.37 23.54 -25.45
C ASP A 94 -7.21 22.35 -25.94
N ALA A 95 -6.69 21.12 -25.85
CA ALA A 95 -7.39 19.88 -26.25
C ALA A 95 -7.68 18.96 -25.05
N PRO A 96 -8.47 19.40 -24.05
CA PRO A 96 -8.71 18.60 -22.85
C PRO A 96 -9.70 17.45 -23.07
N TYR A 97 -10.43 17.40 -24.19
CA TYR A 97 -11.60 16.54 -24.28
C TYR A 97 -11.31 15.17 -24.86
N VAL A 98 -11.57 14.12 -24.10
CA VAL A 98 -11.46 12.74 -24.59
C VAL A 98 -12.58 12.48 -25.60
N GLN A 99 -12.20 12.06 -26.80
CA GLN A 99 -13.10 11.71 -27.89
C GLN A 99 -13.37 10.22 -27.94
N SER A 100 -12.35 9.41 -27.68
CA SER A 100 -12.44 7.95 -27.58
C SER A 100 -11.25 7.40 -26.79
N ALA A 101 -11.37 6.15 -26.31
CA ALA A 101 -10.30 5.47 -25.60
C ALA A 101 -10.24 3.98 -25.96
N THR A 102 -9.04 3.41 -25.87
CA THR A 102 -8.85 1.95 -25.80
C THR A 102 -7.97 1.59 -24.61
N LEU A 103 -8.29 0.49 -23.95
CA LEU A 103 -7.49 -0.08 -22.87
C LEU A 103 -7.05 -1.48 -23.31
N ASN A 104 -5.73 -1.69 -23.40
CA ASN A 104 -5.12 -2.93 -23.89
C ASN A 104 -5.68 -3.38 -25.26
N GLY A 105 -5.94 -2.41 -26.15
CA GLY A 105 -6.46 -2.64 -27.49
C GLY A 105 -7.98 -2.82 -27.60
N SER A 106 -8.70 -2.94 -26.48
CA SER A 106 -10.17 -3.01 -26.46
C SER A 106 -10.77 -1.62 -26.26
N THR A 107 -11.92 -1.36 -26.90
CA THR A 107 -12.68 -0.11 -26.72
C THR A 107 -12.97 0.12 -25.24
N TRP A 108 -12.64 1.32 -24.76
CA TRP A 108 -12.87 1.74 -23.38
C TRP A 108 -13.82 2.94 -23.37
N ASN A 109 -15.01 2.75 -22.81
CA ASN A 109 -16.02 3.80 -22.68
C ASN A 109 -16.46 3.95 -21.22
N ASN A 110 -15.48 3.99 -20.31
CA ASN A 110 -15.68 4.24 -18.88
C ASN A 110 -14.89 5.47 -18.45
N ALA A 111 -15.45 6.25 -17.51
CA ALA A 111 -14.84 7.44 -16.95
C ALA A 111 -13.88 7.12 -15.78
N TYR A 112 -13.38 5.89 -15.73
CA TYR A 112 -12.39 5.42 -14.76
C TYR A 112 -11.47 4.37 -15.40
N LEU A 113 -10.36 4.07 -14.73
CA LEU A 113 -9.48 2.94 -15.03
C LEU A 113 -9.63 1.88 -13.93
N PRO A 114 -9.65 0.59 -14.29
CA PRO A 114 -9.90 -0.49 -13.33
C PRO A 114 -8.68 -0.74 -12.42
N PRO A 115 -8.89 -1.38 -11.24
CA PRO A 115 -7.81 -1.82 -10.36
C PRO A 115 -6.69 -2.61 -11.07
N SER A 116 -7.05 -3.41 -12.08
CA SER A 116 -6.09 -4.19 -12.86
C SER A 116 -5.06 -3.32 -13.60
N PHE A 117 -5.39 -2.08 -13.96
CA PHE A 117 -4.43 -1.16 -14.56
C PHE A 117 -3.33 -0.77 -13.57
N VAL A 118 -3.65 -0.67 -12.28
CA VAL A 118 -2.69 -0.36 -11.21
C VAL A 118 -1.89 -1.60 -10.79
N SER A 119 -2.50 -2.78 -10.71
CA SER A 119 -1.81 -4.01 -10.31
C SER A 119 -0.96 -4.64 -11.42
N ASP A 120 -1.49 -4.63 -12.65
CA ASP A 120 -0.91 -5.35 -13.78
C ASP A 120 -0.29 -4.44 -14.85
N GLY A 121 -0.47 -3.13 -14.72
CA GLY A 121 -0.13 -2.20 -15.78
C GLY A 121 -1.06 -2.34 -16.98
N GLY A 122 -0.63 -1.85 -18.13
CA GLY A 122 -1.38 -1.88 -19.36
C GLY A 122 -1.13 -0.65 -20.22
N THR A 123 -1.81 -0.56 -21.36
CA THR A 123 -1.74 0.57 -22.29
C THR A 123 -3.12 1.18 -22.49
N LEU A 124 -3.28 2.43 -22.07
CA LEU A 124 -4.42 3.28 -22.36
C LEU A 124 -4.07 4.17 -23.56
N ASN A 125 -4.85 4.11 -24.62
CA ASN A 125 -4.76 5.06 -25.73
C ASN A 125 -5.97 5.99 -25.70
N LEU A 126 -5.74 7.29 -25.75
CA LEU A 126 -6.76 8.34 -25.75
C LEU A 126 -6.67 9.13 -27.05
N ASP A 127 -7.81 9.31 -27.71
CA ASP A 127 -7.96 10.34 -28.73
C ASP A 127 -8.51 11.61 -28.07
N LEU A 128 -7.84 12.74 -28.26
CA LEU A 128 -8.20 14.01 -27.63
C LEU A 128 -8.63 15.04 -28.68
N GLY A 129 -9.43 16.02 -28.24
CA GLY A 129 -9.96 17.08 -29.09
C GLY A 129 -10.19 18.39 -28.32
N THR A 130 -10.39 19.46 -29.08
CA THR A 130 -10.62 20.83 -28.58
C THR A 130 -12.08 21.11 -28.22
N SER A 131 -13.00 20.25 -28.63
CA SER A 131 -14.43 20.34 -28.34
C SER A 131 -14.91 19.19 -27.47
N ALA A 132 -15.82 19.48 -26.54
CA ALA A 132 -16.38 18.48 -25.64
C ALA A 132 -17.14 17.38 -26.42
N ASN A 133 -16.78 16.13 -26.16
CA ASN A 133 -17.63 14.99 -26.52
C ASN A 133 -18.59 14.72 -25.36
N THR A 134 -19.84 15.19 -25.49
CA THR A 134 -20.87 15.00 -24.46
C THR A 134 -21.55 13.62 -24.51
N GLY A 135 -21.05 12.70 -25.34
CA GLY A 135 -21.52 11.31 -25.44
C GLY A 135 -20.52 10.27 -24.94
N TRP A 136 -19.25 10.62 -24.73
CA TRP A 136 -18.24 9.69 -24.25
C TRP A 136 -18.35 9.46 -22.73
N ALA A 137 -18.36 8.19 -22.32
CA ALA A 137 -18.41 7.72 -20.93
C ALA A 137 -19.51 8.36 -20.04
N THR A 138 -20.72 8.53 -20.59
CA THR A 138 -21.83 9.24 -19.93
C THR A 138 -22.89 8.31 -19.33
N ALA A 139 -22.87 7.03 -19.70
CA ALA A 139 -23.82 6.06 -19.17
C ALA A 139 -23.61 5.87 -17.66
N PRO A 140 -24.67 5.58 -16.88
CA PRO A 140 -24.52 5.27 -15.46
C PRO A 140 -23.53 4.13 -15.18
N SER A 141 -23.45 3.12 -16.06
CA SER A 141 -22.48 2.01 -15.96
C SER A 141 -21.04 2.41 -16.29
N SER A 142 -20.83 3.57 -16.91
CA SER A 142 -19.52 4.12 -17.25
C SER A 142 -18.92 4.96 -16.12
N ALA A 143 -19.71 5.31 -15.10
CA ALA A 143 -19.25 6.07 -13.94
C ALA A 143 -18.24 5.26 -13.12
N PRO A 144 -17.32 5.93 -12.39
CA PRO A 144 -16.46 5.22 -11.44
C PRO A 144 -17.30 4.43 -10.41
N PRO A 145 -16.81 3.27 -9.94
CA PRO A 145 -17.52 2.47 -8.95
C PRO A 145 -17.87 3.27 -7.70
N SER A 146 -19.06 3.03 -7.16
CA SER A 146 -19.55 3.67 -5.92
C SER A 146 -20.22 2.65 -5.03
N TYR A 147 -20.15 2.87 -3.71
CA TYR A 147 -20.84 2.01 -2.75
C TYR A 147 -22.35 2.28 -2.77
N GLY A 148 -23.14 1.31 -3.22
CA GLY A 148 -24.59 1.46 -3.42
C GLY A 148 -25.44 1.46 -2.14
N GLY A 149 -24.85 1.53 -0.94
CA GLY A 149 -25.56 1.64 0.35
C GLY A 149 -26.35 0.40 0.80
N ASN A 150 -26.66 -0.55 -0.08
CA ASN A 150 -27.52 -1.72 0.19
C ASN A 150 -26.76 -2.96 0.72
N GLY A 151 -25.61 -2.80 1.38
CA GLY A 151 -24.87 -3.95 1.91
C GLY A 151 -24.12 -4.78 0.85
N GLY A 152 -23.84 -4.22 -0.34
CA GLY A 152 -22.83 -4.78 -1.23
C GLY A 152 -21.47 -4.87 -0.52
N PRO A 153 -20.49 -5.66 -1.04
CA PRO A 153 -19.20 -5.78 -0.38
C PRO A 153 -18.60 -4.39 -0.22
N LYS A 154 -18.45 -3.96 1.03
CA LYS A 154 -17.66 -2.78 1.39
C LYS A 154 -16.31 -2.94 0.67
N PRO A 155 -15.81 -1.93 -0.07
CA PRO A 155 -14.44 -1.99 -0.58
C PRO A 155 -13.56 -2.35 0.61
N PRO A 156 -12.72 -3.41 0.52
CA PRO A 156 -11.88 -3.75 1.64
C PRO A 156 -11.09 -2.48 1.95
N GLY A 157 -11.34 -1.89 3.13
CA GLY A 157 -10.39 -0.95 3.70
C GLY A 157 -9.05 -1.66 3.86
N PRO A 158 -8.03 -1.01 4.45
CA PRO A 158 -6.88 -1.76 4.92
C PRO A 158 -7.41 -2.94 5.73
N GLN A 159 -7.25 -4.18 5.22
CA GLN A 159 -7.62 -5.32 6.01
C GLN A 159 -6.77 -5.21 7.26
N PRO A 160 -7.35 -5.26 8.48
CA PRO A 160 -6.55 -5.39 9.67
C PRO A 160 -5.59 -6.55 9.39
N LEU A 161 -4.28 -6.26 9.40
CA LEU A 161 -3.29 -7.30 9.21
C LEU A 161 -3.61 -8.41 10.21
N PRO A 162 -3.57 -9.70 9.82
CA PRO A 162 -3.79 -10.79 10.75
C PRO A 162 -2.99 -10.54 12.02
N THR A 163 -3.71 -10.25 13.10
CA THR A 163 -3.15 -9.89 14.39
C THR A 163 -3.64 -10.94 15.36
N GLY A 164 -2.72 -11.61 16.01
CA GLY A 164 -3.04 -12.75 16.83
C GLY A 164 -1.82 -13.39 17.44
N PRO A 165 -2.01 -14.54 18.11
CA PRO A 165 -0.91 -15.28 18.69
C PRO A 165 0.00 -15.87 17.61
N VAL A 166 1.29 -15.52 17.68
CA VAL A 166 2.35 -16.19 16.92
C VAL A 166 2.78 -17.42 17.72
N ARG A 167 2.46 -18.61 17.22
CA ARG A 167 2.61 -19.87 17.98
C ARG A 167 3.88 -20.61 17.62
N SER A 168 4.68 -20.94 18.63
CA SER A 168 5.87 -21.75 18.52
C SER A 168 5.56 -23.20 18.16
N GLY A 169 6.47 -23.84 17.42
CA GLY A 169 6.53 -25.29 17.25
C GLY A 169 6.89 -26.05 18.54
N ILE A 170 7.43 -25.37 19.55
CA ILE A 170 7.71 -25.94 20.88
C ILE A 170 6.47 -25.77 21.77
N ALA A 171 5.84 -26.90 22.12
CA ALA A 171 4.68 -26.99 23.01
C ALA A 171 3.50 -26.07 22.65
N GLY A 172 3.44 -25.53 21.41
CA GLY A 172 2.38 -24.64 20.96
C GLY A 172 2.31 -23.29 21.69
N LYS A 173 3.40 -22.89 22.37
CA LYS A 173 3.47 -21.66 23.17
C LYS A 173 3.41 -20.41 22.30
N CYS A 174 3.06 -19.29 22.90
CA CYS A 174 2.87 -18.04 22.19
C CYS A 174 4.09 -17.12 22.37
N LEU A 175 4.40 -16.37 21.32
CA LEU A 175 5.23 -15.17 21.40
C LEU A 175 4.56 -14.19 22.38
N ASP A 176 5.32 -13.67 23.34
CA ASP A 176 4.79 -12.93 24.49
C ASP A 176 5.71 -11.75 24.83
N VAL A 177 5.14 -10.58 25.08
CA VAL A 177 5.87 -9.45 25.67
C VAL A 177 5.85 -9.62 27.18
N ASP A 178 7.02 -9.69 27.82
CA ASP A 178 7.14 -9.94 29.25
C ASP A 178 6.31 -8.95 30.09
N GLN A 179 5.42 -9.50 30.92
CA GLN A 179 4.44 -8.77 31.74
C GLN A 179 3.52 -7.80 30.96
N GLY A 180 3.47 -7.89 29.63
CA GLY A 180 2.77 -6.93 28.77
C GLY A 180 3.35 -5.50 28.84
N SER A 181 4.60 -5.34 29.27
CA SER A 181 5.24 -4.03 29.40
C SER A 181 5.61 -3.43 28.04
N SER A 182 5.08 -2.25 27.74
CA SER A 182 5.42 -1.51 26.51
C SER A 182 6.71 -0.69 26.61
N ALA A 183 7.53 -0.85 27.66
CA ALA A 183 8.84 -0.19 27.75
C ALA A 183 9.80 -0.67 26.64
N ASP A 184 10.69 0.21 26.19
CA ASP A 184 11.76 -0.21 25.26
C ASP A 184 12.75 -1.12 25.98
N GLY A 185 13.14 -2.21 25.30
CA GLY A 185 13.98 -3.25 25.86
C GLY A 185 13.22 -4.34 26.62
N THR A 186 11.88 -4.26 26.71
CA THR A 186 11.10 -5.37 27.30
C THR A 186 11.36 -6.66 26.54
N ARG A 187 11.58 -7.74 27.27
CA ARG A 187 11.84 -9.06 26.73
C ARG A 187 10.67 -9.56 25.86
N ILE A 188 10.97 -10.07 24.66
CA ILE A 188 10.04 -10.93 23.93
C ILE A 188 10.41 -12.38 24.27
N GLN A 189 9.45 -13.12 24.80
CA GLN A 189 9.63 -14.45 25.36
C GLN A 189 8.61 -15.44 24.80
N THR A 190 8.73 -16.71 25.18
CA THR A 190 7.63 -17.67 25.05
C THR A 190 6.82 -17.74 26.34
N TRP A 191 5.49 -17.83 26.20
CA TRP A 191 4.59 -18.04 27.32
C TRP A 191 3.39 -18.90 26.91
N SER A 192 2.79 -19.60 27.87
CA SER A 192 1.54 -20.33 27.68
C SER A 192 0.47 -19.39 27.10
N CYS A 193 -0.17 -19.80 26.01
CA CYS A 193 -1.10 -18.94 25.31
C CYS A 193 -2.30 -18.56 26.20
N ASN A 194 -2.52 -17.26 26.41
CA ASN A 194 -3.55 -16.71 27.31
C ASN A 194 -4.43 -15.64 26.64
N ASN A 195 -4.22 -15.37 25.35
CA ASN A 195 -4.95 -14.37 24.54
C ASN A 195 -4.85 -12.92 25.06
N SER A 196 -3.90 -12.61 25.95
CA SER A 196 -3.64 -11.25 26.39
C SER A 196 -3.12 -10.38 25.24
N ALA A 197 -3.17 -9.05 25.41
CA ALA A 197 -2.59 -8.09 24.48
C ALA A 197 -1.08 -8.30 24.27
N ALA A 198 -0.38 -8.85 25.28
CA ALA A 198 1.05 -9.16 25.23
C ALA A 198 1.40 -10.25 24.20
N GLN A 199 0.41 -11.03 23.76
CA GLN A 199 0.57 -12.13 22.81
C GLN A 199 -0.04 -11.82 21.44
N GLN A 200 -0.46 -10.58 21.21
CA GLN A 200 -1.03 -10.16 19.93
C GLN A 200 0.06 -9.54 19.06
N PHE A 201 0.45 -10.26 18.02
CA PHE A 201 1.47 -9.80 17.07
C PHE A 201 0.94 -9.82 15.63
N ALA A 202 1.51 -8.94 14.80
CA ALA A 202 1.27 -8.90 13.37
C ALA A 202 2.58 -8.71 12.62
N LEU A 203 2.82 -9.52 11.58
CA LEU A 203 3.91 -9.27 10.63
C LEU A 203 3.40 -8.30 9.56
N THR A 204 3.95 -7.09 9.53
CA THR A 204 3.49 -6.01 8.65
C THR A 204 4.21 -6.03 7.30
N PRO A 205 3.61 -5.50 6.21
CA PRO A 205 4.23 -5.51 4.87
C PRO A 205 5.57 -4.75 4.77
N ASP A 206 5.84 -3.84 5.70
CA ASP A 206 7.12 -3.14 5.83
C ASP A 206 8.20 -3.99 6.53
N GLY A 207 7.91 -5.27 6.79
CA GLY A 207 8.81 -6.26 7.38
C GLY A 207 8.96 -6.19 8.89
N ASN A 208 8.12 -5.45 9.62
CA ASN A 208 8.19 -5.44 11.09
C ASN A 208 7.28 -6.50 11.71
N LEU A 209 7.76 -7.22 12.73
CA LEU A 209 6.89 -8.03 13.59
C LEU A 209 6.45 -7.16 14.78
N ARG A 210 5.19 -6.73 14.81
CA ARG A 210 4.71 -5.72 15.76
C ARG A 210 3.85 -6.32 16.86
N GLY A 211 4.07 -5.89 18.10
CA GLY A 211 3.25 -6.20 19.27
C GLY A 211 3.15 -4.98 20.19
N LEU A 212 2.01 -4.77 20.85
CA LEU A 212 1.75 -3.60 21.72
C LEU A 212 2.11 -2.23 21.08
N GLY A 213 1.97 -2.10 19.75
CA GLY A 213 2.32 -0.89 19.00
C GLY A 213 3.82 -0.66 18.76
N LYS A 214 4.67 -1.62 19.15
CA LYS A 214 6.13 -1.59 19.00
C LYS A 214 6.63 -2.75 18.15
N CYS A 215 7.93 -2.77 17.86
CA CYS A 215 8.56 -3.71 16.95
C CYS A 215 9.42 -4.73 17.71
N ALA A 216 9.43 -5.98 17.25
CA ALA A 216 10.42 -6.97 17.65
C ALA A 216 11.78 -6.57 17.06
N ASP A 217 12.73 -6.32 17.95
CA ASP A 217 14.02 -5.68 17.68
C ASP A 217 15.13 -6.58 18.20
N ILE A 218 16.13 -6.86 17.36
CA ILE A 218 17.32 -7.60 17.78
C ILE A 218 18.27 -6.65 18.50
N SER A 219 18.54 -6.97 19.76
CA SER A 219 19.49 -6.30 20.63
C SER A 219 20.75 -7.14 20.81
N GLY A 220 21.92 -6.50 20.80
CA GLY A 220 23.21 -7.17 20.97
C GLY A 220 23.94 -7.54 19.67
N GLY A 221 23.45 -7.12 18.51
CA GLY A 221 24.14 -7.26 17.21
C GLY A 221 23.53 -8.35 16.31
N THR A 222 24.34 -8.86 15.38
CA THR A 222 23.90 -9.84 14.36
C THR A 222 24.31 -11.27 14.66
N GLU A 223 25.09 -11.51 15.71
CA GLU A 223 25.62 -12.83 16.06
C GLU A 223 24.55 -13.73 16.70
N ASN A 224 24.83 -15.05 16.71
CA ASN A 224 24.02 -16.00 17.47
C ASN A 224 23.86 -15.53 18.93
N HIS A 225 22.69 -15.79 19.51
CA HIS A 225 22.31 -15.43 20.88
C HIS A 225 22.02 -13.94 21.13
N ALA A 226 22.08 -13.09 20.11
CA ALA A 226 21.53 -11.74 20.23
C ALA A 226 20.03 -11.82 20.56
N SER A 227 19.61 -11.08 21.58
CA SER A 227 18.27 -11.18 22.17
C SER A 227 17.25 -10.42 21.35
N VAL A 228 16.00 -10.88 21.33
CA VAL A 228 14.90 -10.17 20.68
C VAL A 228 14.03 -9.48 21.73
N VAL A 229 13.94 -8.16 21.65
CA VAL A 229 13.23 -7.31 22.60
C VAL A 229 12.14 -6.51 21.90
N LEU A 230 11.25 -5.91 22.68
CA LEU A 230 10.29 -4.94 22.20
C LEU A 230 10.94 -3.56 22.18
N TRP A 231 10.86 -2.85 21.05
CA TRP A 231 11.41 -1.50 20.91
C TRP A 231 10.54 -0.62 20.02
N SER A 232 10.58 0.69 20.27
CA SER A 232 9.97 1.72 19.43
C SER A 232 10.37 1.52 17.96
N CYS A 233 9.40 1.48 17.05
CA CYS A 233 9.68 1.23 15.64
C CYS A 233 10.47 2.39 15.03
N HIS A 234 11.71 2.14 14.62
CA HIS A 234 12.62 3.11 13.99
C HIS A 234 13.00 2.72 12.56
N GLY A 235 12.59 1.52 12.11
CA GLY A 235 12.76 1.08 10.73
C GLY A 235 14.15 0.51 10.43
N GLY A 236 15.03 0.42 11.43
CA GLY A 236 16.35 -0.16 11.30
C GLY A 236 16.33 -1.64 10.90
N PRO A 237 17.44 -2.14 10.31
CA PRO A 237 17.52 -3.50 9.76
C PRO A 237 17.38 -4.60 10.83
N ASN A 238 17.69 -4.30 12.08
CA ASN A 238 17.51 -5.19 13.24
C ASN A 238 16.04 -5.34 13.69
N GLN A 239 15.10 -4.58 13.11
CA GLN A 239 13.65 -4.71 13.32
C GLN A 239 12.93 -5.47 12.19
N LYS A 240 13.69 -5.87 11.15
CA LYS A 240 13.12 -6.49 9.95
C LYS A 240 13.07 -8.00 10.05
N TRP A 241 11.96 -8.56 9.59
CA TRP A 241 11.65 -9.98 9.62
C TRP A 241 10.98 -10.38 8.31
N THR A 242 11.38 -11.51 7.75
CA THR A 242 10.72 -12.19 6.63
C THR A 242 10.22 -13.54 7.10
N TYR A 243 9.04 -13.93 6.65
CA TYR A 243 8.47 -15.23 6.99
C TYR A 243 8.59 -16.21 5.82
N ASN A 244 9.23 -17.35 6.05
CA ASN A 244 9.31 -18.44 5.08
C ASN A 244 8.23 -19.47 5.40
N ALA A 245 7.13 -19.47 4.63
CA ALA A 245 5.98 -20.35 4.89
C ALA A 245 6.30 -21.84 4.79
N SER A 246 7.28 -22.25 3.97
CA SER A 246 7.67 -23.65 3.81
C SER A 246 8.40 -24.21 5.03
N THR A 247 9.24 -23.39 5.66
CA THR A 247 10.01 -23.76 6.87
C THR A 247 9.38 -23.26 8.16
N LYS A 248 8.38 -22.38 8.07
CA LYS A 248 7.76 -21.63 9.17
C LYS A 248 8.76 -20.74 9.95
N ALA A 249 9.88 -20.38 9.33
CA ALA A 249 10.90 -19.56 9.96
C ALA A 249 10.58 -18.05 9.84
N LEU A 250 10.79 -17.31 10.92
CA LEU A 250 10.92 -15.85 10.92
C LEU A 250 12.41 -15.52 10.85
N VAL A 251 12.86 -14.92 9.76
CA VAL A 251 14.28 -14.65 9.48
C VAL A 251 14.53 -13.16 9.51
N ASN A 252 15.59 -12.73 10.20
CA ASN A 252 16.05 -11.36 10.08
C ASN A 252 16.97 -11.22 8.85
N PRO A 253 16.62 -10.37 7.85
CA PRO A 253 17.38 -10.29 6.61
C PRO A 253 18.82 -9.78 6.77
N GLN A 254 19.11 -8.99 7.80
CA GLN A 254 20.44 -8.41 8.03
C GLN A 254 21.42 -9.46 8.54
N SER A 255 21.00 -10.27 9.52
CA SER A 255 21.82 -11.31 10.13
C SER A 255 21.77 -12.63 9.35
N GLY A 256 20.70 -12.88 8.59
CA GLY A 256 20.42 -14.17 7.97
C GLY A 256 19.97 -15.26 8.97
N ARG A 257 19.69 -14.87 10.22
CA ARG A 257 19.37 -15.78 11.32
C ARG A 257 17.88 -15.83 11.64
N CYS A 258 17.46 -16.92 12.25
CA CYS A 258 16.07 -17.23 12.57
C CYS A 258 15.73 -16.79 14.00
N LEU A 259 14.49 -16.34 14.22
CA LEU A 259 13.91 -16.18 15.55
C LEU A 259 13.86 -17.55 16.23
N ASP A 260 14.52 -17.67 17.37
CA ASP A 260 14.89 -18.93 17.99
C ASP A 260 14.52 -18.96 19.47
N ILE A 261 14.07 -20.13 19.91
CA ILE A 261 13.92 -20.46 21.33
C ILE A 261 15.21 -21.14 21.80
N PRO A 262 15.98 -20.49 22.70
CA PRO A 262 17.22 -21.07 23.20
C PRO A 262 17.02 -22.48 23.72
N GLU A 263 17.90 -23.38 23.27
CA GLU A 263 17.95 -24.78 23.71
C GLU A 263 16.63 -25.56 23.51
N SER A 264 15.73 -25.08 22.64
CA SER A 264 14.38 -25.64 22.49
C SER A 264 13.58 -25.70 23.80
N SER A 265 13.84 -24.77 24.73
CA SER A 265 13.17 -24.70 26.03
C SER A 265 11.65 -24.61 25.90
N ASP A 266 10.94 -25.45 26.65
CA ASP A 266 9.48 -25.41 26.79
C ASP A 266 9.01 -24.61 28.02
N ARG A 267 9.91 -23.88 28.68
CA ARG A 267 9.58 -23.11 29.89
C ARG A 267 8.93 -21.78 29.55
N ASP A 268 7.93 -21.41 30.34
CA ASP A 268 7.38 -20.05 30.30
C ASP A 268 8.45 -19.04 30.74
N GLY A 269 8.49 -17.90 30.04
CA GLY A 269 9.46 -16.85 30.30
C GLY A 269 10.80 -17.04 29.58
N THR A 270 10.90 -17.97 28.63
CA THR A 270 12.13 -18.16 27.85
C THR A 270 12.31 -16.97 26.89
N GLN A 271 13.32 -16.14 27.16
CA GLN A 271 13.73 -15.03 26.28
C GLN A 271 14.12 -15.54 24.89
N LEU A 272 13.59 -14.92 23.84
CA LEU A 272 13.92 -15.28 22.46
C LEU A 272 15.23 -14.67 22.01
N GLN A 273 15.88 -15.34 21.08
CA GLN A 273 17.14 -14.90 20.48
C GLN A 273 17.08 -15.04 18.96
N ILE A 274 18.13 -14.59 18.28
CA ILE A 274 18.42 -15.07 16.93
C ILE A 274 19.47 -16.18 16.96
N PHE A 275 19.32 -17.16 16.10
CA PHE A 275 20.29 -18.23 15.91
C PHE A 275 20.34 -18.68 14.44
N ASP A 276 21.45 -19.29 14.04
CA ASP A 276 21.58 -19.87 12.70
C ASP A 276 20.39 -20.80 12.40
N CYS A 277 19.82 -20.62 11.21
CA CYS A 277 18.61 -21.35 10.82
C CYS A 277 18.93 -22.85 10.69
N ASN A 278 18.25 -23.68 11.49
CA ASN A 278 18.53 -25.11 11.63
C ASN A 278 17.30 -26.01 11.46
N SER A 279 16.15 -25.45 11.06
CA SER A 279 14.88 -26.15 10.78
C SER A 279 14.26 -26.89 11.98
N THR A 280 14.77 -26.72 13.20
CA THR A 280 14.19 -27.32 14.40
C THR A 280 12.86 -26.65 14.78
N ALA A 281 12.06 -27.32 15.60
CA ALA A 281 10.80 -26.77 16.10
C ALA A 281 10.97 -25.46 16.90
N ALA A 282 12.16 -25.21 17.46
CA ALA A 282 12.51 -23.97 18.15
C ALA A 282 12.48 -22.72 17.27
N GLN A 283 12.50 -22.89 15.94
CA GLN A 283 12.51 -21.80 14.96
C GLN A 283 11.25 -21.78 14.08
N GLN A 284 10.28 -22.65 14.38
CA GLN A 284 9.03 -22.75 13.63
C GLN A 284 7.94 -21.94 14.33
N TRP A 285 7.32 -21.03 13.58
CA TRP A 285 6.31 -20.10 14.08
C TRP A 285 5.08 -20.12 13.17
N SER A 286 3.91 -20.38 13.73
CA SER A 286 2.65 -20.23 13.03
C SER A 286 2.12 -18.82 13.25
N LEU A 287 2.07 -18.03 12.18
CA LEU A 287 1.51 -16.67 12.20
C LEU A 287 -0.02 -16.70 12.27
N PRO A 288 -0.66 -15.63 12.80
CA PRO A 288 -2.11 -15.48 12.72
C PRO A 288 -2.59 -15.43 11.28
N SER A 289 -3.79 -15.98 11.04
CA SER A 289 -4.48 -16.05 9.75
C SER A 289 -5.64 -15.05 9.67
#